data_AF-A0A8D2KPF2-F1
#
_entry.id   AF-A0A8D2KPF2-F1
#
_cell.length_a   1.000
_cell.length_b   1.000
_cell.length_c   1.000
_cell.angle_alpha   90.00
_cell.angle_beta   90.00
_cell.angle_gamma   90.00
#
_symmetry.space_group_name_H-M   'P 1'
#
loop_
_entity.id
_entity.type
_entity.pdbx_description
1 polymer ?
#
loop_
_entity_poly.entity_id
_entity_poly.type
_entity_poly.pdbx_seq_one_letter_code
_entity_poly.pdbx_strand_id
1 'polypeptide(L)'
;MRALILPERFGAHPEVPPPNILLPVAMATGRLGVGETLGALNAALGPGGPVWFKETRARHLRVRDFLAPRQALRARFGDEQVPEHVFHAVASLQGPGVAPVLRCAPTPAGLVLQLQRPAVFQRVLGSVASYAKPTRPASPGPRVVLHCPALRCSPDALRLSQLRAVLVADHLARTLRTQG
;
A
#
# COMPACT_ATOMS: atom_id res chain seq x y z
N MET A 1 -17.57 10.55 72.98
CA MET A 1 -16.37 9.69 72.90
C MET A 1 -16.20 9.29 71.43
N ARG A 2 -15.00 9.47 70.86
CA ARG A 2 -14.66 9.35 69.42
C ARG A 2 -14.75 7.93 68.85
N ALA A 3 -14.83 7.89 67.51
CA ALA A 3 -14.35 6.89 66.52
C ALA A 3 -15.50 6.30 65.66
N LEU A 4 -15.44 6.01 64.35
CA LEU A 4 -14.53 6.23 63.21
C LEU A 4 -15.16 5.47 61.99
N ILE A 5 -14.93 5.93 60.75
CA ILE A 5 -14.82 5.16 59.47
C ILE A 5 -16.08 4.91 58.57
N LEU A 6 -16.04 5.61 57.41
CA LEU A 6 -16.42 5.35 55.99
C LEU A 6 -17.64 4.47 55.57
N PRO A 7 -18.38 4.90 54.50
CA PRO A 7 -19.34 4.08 53.76
C PRO A 7 -18.69 3.25 52.62
N GLU A 8 -19.13 1.99 52.48
CA GLU A 8 -18.77 1.06 51.42
C GLU A 8 -19.54 1.33 50.09
N ARG A 9 -18.74 1.46 49.03
CA ARG A 9 -18.88 0.94 47.66
C ARG A 9 -20.14 1.24 46.82
N PHE A 10 -19.91 2.17 45.89
CA PHE A 10 -20.54 2.27 44.57
C PHE A 10 -20.53 0.92 43.82
N GLY A 11 -21.71 0.49 43.35
CA GLY A 11 -21.84 -0.52 42.31
C GLY A 11 -21.40 0.03 40.96
N ALA A 12 -20.27 -0.47 40.44
CA ALA A 12 -19.75 -0.11 39.13
C ALA A 12 -20.49 -0.89 38.03
N HIS A 13 -21.04 -0.16 37.06
CA HIS A 13 -21.40 -0.69 35.74
C HIS A 13 -20.16 -1.26 35.04
N PRO A 14 -20.22 -2.41 34.35
CA PRO A 14 -19.13 -2.84 33.50
C PRO A 14 -19.07 -1.94 32.25
N GLU A 15 -18.04 -1.10 32.22
CA GLU A 15 -17.63 -0.30 31.08
C GLU A 15 -17.30 -1.23 29.89
N VAL A 16 -18.14 -1.17 28.85
CA VAL A 16 -17.88 -1.85 27.59
C VAL A 16 -16.73 -1.12 26.90
N PRO A 17 -15.57 -1.76 26.67
CA PRO A 17 -14.46 -1.11 25.98
C PRO A 17 -14.89 -0.80 24.53
N PRO A 18 -14.50 0.36 23.97
CA PRO A 18 -14.85 0.72 22.62
C PRO A 18 -14.31 -0.33 21.64
N PRO A 19 -15.00 -0.57 20.51
CA PRO A 19 -14.53 -1.52 19.50
C PRO A 19 -13.16 -1.05 19.03
N ASN A 20 -12.17 -1.90 19.30
CA ASN A 20 -10.82 -1.78 18.81
C ASN A 20 -10.94 -1.63 17.28
N ILE A 21 -10.74 -0.41 16.77
CA ILE A 21 -10.66 -0.16 15.33
C ILE A 21 -9.32 -0.78 14.93
N LEU A 22 -9.37 -2.09 14.69
CA LEU A 22 -8.40 -2.79 13.86
C LEU A 22 -8.52 -2.14 12.49
N LEU A 23 -7.77 -1.07 12.27
CA LEU A 23 -7.22 -0.83 10.94
C LEU A 23 -6.68 -2.18 10.49
N PRO A 24 -7.04 -2.68 9.29
CA PRO A 24 -6.45 -3.89 8.79
C PRO A 24 -4.95 -3.63 8.73
N VAL A 25 -4.21 -4.21 9.68
CA VAL A 25 -2.80 -4.49 9.52
C VAL A 25 -2.78 -5.27 8.21
N ALA A 26 -2.38 -4.58 7.14
CA ALA A 26 -2.12 -5.21 5.88
C ALA A 26 -1.19 -6.36 6.22
N MET A 27 -1.71 -7.59 6.11
CA MET A 27 -0.96 -8.81 6.39
C MET A 27 0.38 -8.63 5.69
N ALA A 28 1.45 -8.46 6.46
CA ALA A 28 2.79 -8.34 5.92
C ALA A 28 3.00 -9.65 5.18
N THR A 29 2.83 -9.63 3.86
CA THR A 29 2.70 -10.86 3.06
C THR A 29 4.06 -11.54 2.90
N GLY A 30 5.07 -11.13 3.69
CA GLY A 30 6.47 -11.49 3.57
C GLY A 30 7.10 -11.07 2.23
N ARG A 31 6.30 -10.58 1.28
CA ARG A 31 6.71 -10.20 -0.06
C ARG A 31 7.01 -8.71 -0.12
N LEU A 32 8.01 -8.37 -0.92
CA LEU A 32 8.34 -6.98 -1.22
C LEU A 32 7.12 -6.29 -1.82
N GLY A 33 6.78 -5.11 -1.29
CA GLY A 33 5.63 -4.37 -1.76
C GLY A 33 5.85 -2.86 -1.74
N VAL A 34 5.17 -2.18 -2.66
CA VAL A 34 5.22 -0.71 -2.76
C VAL A 34 4.57 -0.09 -1.53
N GLY A 35 3.49 -0.68 -1.01
CA GLY A 35 2.78 -0.19 0.17
C GLY A 35 3.64 -0.27 1.43
N GLU A 36 4.26 -1.42 1.66
CA GLU A 36 5.19 -1.66 2.78
C GLU A 36 6.40 -0.71 2.70
N THR A 37 6.96 -0.53 1.50
CA THR A 37 8.06 0.42 1.27
C THR A 37 7.63 1.86 1.57
N LEU A 38 6.46 2.29 1.09
CA LEU A 38 5.91 3.62 1.39
C LEU A 38 5.63 3.80 2.89
N GLY A 39 5.11 2.77 3.55
CA GLY A 39 4.89 2.77 5.00
C GLY A 39 6.19 2.99 5.76
N ALA A 40 7.22 2.20 5.44
CA ALA A 40 8.55 2.31 6.05
C ALA A 40 9.20 3.68 5.78
N LEU A 41 9.10 4.19 4.55
CA LEU A 41 9.63 5.50 4.20
C LEU A 41 8.95 6.65 4.95
N ASN A 42 7.63 6.60 5.12
CA ASN A 42 6.91 7.62 5.88
C ASN A 42 7.15 7.50 7.39
N ALA A 43 7.32 6.27 7.91
CA ALA A 43 7.70 6.05 9.30
C ALA A 43 9.11 6.60 9.61
N ALA A 44 10.06 6.48 8.67
CA ALA A 44 11.41 7.05 8.80
C ALA A 44 11.42 8.59 8.89
N LEU A 45 10.34 9.27 8.49
CA LEU A 45 10.18 10.71 8.65
C LEU A 45 9.61 11.09 10.04
N GLY A 46 9.23 10.11 10.87
CA GLY A 46 8.61 10.33 12.18
C GLY A 46 7.09 10.60 12.12
N PRO A 47 6.52 11.30 13.12
CA PRO A 47 5.09 11.62 13.15
C PRO A 47 4.69 12.60 12.03
N GLY A 48 3.51 12.37 11.44
CA GLY A 48 2.93 13.23 10.39
C GLY A 48 2.31 12.45 9.23
N GLY A 49 1.63 13.17 8.33
CA GLY A 49 1.00 12.58 7.15
C GLY A 49 2.00 12.05 6.11
N PRO A 50 1.57 11.15 5.21
CA PRO A 50 2.44 10.58 4.19
C PRO A 50 2.87 11.64 3.15
N VAL A 51 4.15 11.64 2.81
CA VAL A 51 4.72 12.60 1.82
C VAL A 51 5.48 11.91 0.69
N TRP A 52 5.80 10.63 0.82
CA TRP A 52 6.47 9.86 -0.21
C TRP A 52 5.49 9.37 -1.28
N PHE A 53 5.90 9.49 -2.55
CA PHE A 53 5.16 9.00 -3.70
C PHE A 53 6.03 8.07 -4.53
N LYS A 54 5.45 6.97 -5.03
CA LYS A 54 6.10 6.15 -6.04
C LYS A 54 6.13 6.91 -7.36
N GLU A 55 7.31 7.06 -7.97
CA GLU A 55 7.43 7.64 -9.30
C GLU A 55 6.81 6.70 -10.34
N THR A 56 6.02 7.28 -11.25
CA THR A 56 5.28 6.59 -12.32
C THR A 56 5.61 7.14 -13.71
N ARG A 57 6.25 8.31 -13.80
CA ARG A 57 6.59 8.94 -15.08
C ARG A 57 7.85 8.31 -15.67
N ALA A 58 7.71 7.72 -16.87
CA ALA A 58 8.79 7.01 -17.57
C ALA A 58 10.12 7.79 -17.65
N ARG A 59 10.05 9.08 -17.96
CA ARG A 59 11.24 9.96 -18.04
C ARG A 59 12.00 10.10 -16.71
N HIS A 60 11.32 9.97 -15.57
CA HIS A 60 11.93 10.13 -14.25
C HIS A 60 12.34 8.80 -13.61
N LEU A 61 11.78 7.68 -14.06
CA LEU A 61 12.12 6.36 -13.55
C LEU A 61 13.60 6.01 -13.75
N ARG A 62 14.31 6.64 -14.68
CA ARG A 62 15.77 6.45 -14.81
C ARG A 62 16.53 6.99 -13.60
N VAL A 63 16.06 8.10 -13.01
CA VAL A 63 16.80 8.86 -11.99
C VAL A 63 16.24 8.70 -10.58
N ARG A 64 14.98 8.26 -10.42
CA ARG A 64 14.37 8.06 -9.09
C ARG A 64 13.25 7.03 -9.12
N ASP A 65 13.05 6.38 -7.98
CA ASP A 65 11.98 5.42 -7.76
C ASP A 65 10.87 6.00 -6.88
N PHE A 66 11.22 6.88 -5.93
CA PHE A 66 10.28 7.64 -5.10
C PHE A 66 10.67 9.12 -5.01
N LEU A 67 9.68 9.95 -4.69
CA LEU A 67 9.84 11.39 -4.48
C LEU A 67 9.03 11.80 -3.24
N ALA A 68 9.65 12.53 -2.32
CA ALA A 68 8.94 13.38 -1.37
C ALA A 68 9.04 14.84 -1.84
N PRO A 69 7.94 15.44 -2.34
CA PRO A 69 7.96 16.79 -2.91
C PRO A 69 8.40 17.85 -1.90
N ARG A 70 9.15 18.86 -2.37
CA ARG A 70 9.65 19.93 -1.49
C ARG A 70 8.55 20.67 -0.74
N GLN A 71 7.38 20.89 -1.36
CA GLN A 71 6.25 21.53 -0.69
C GLN A 71 5.70 20.68 0.48
N ALA A 72 5.60 19.36 0.29
CA ALA A 72 5.14 18.45 1.35
C ALA A 72 6.17 18.35 2.49
N LEU A 73 7.46 18.37 2.16
CA LEU A 73 8.53 18.41 3.14
C LEU A 73 8.53 19.73 3.92
N ARG A 74 8.30 20.87 3.25
CA ARG A 74 8.17 22.18 3.90
C ARG A 74 6.98 22.26 4.85
N ALA A 75 5.83 21.71 4.44
CA ALA A 75 4.68 21.63 5.32
C ALA A 75 4.95 20.79 6.59
N ARG A 76 5.93 19.87 6.52
CA ARG A 76 6.27 18.94 7.60
C ARG A 76 7.40 19.43 8.51
N PHE A 77 8.46 19.99 7.93
CA PHE A 77 9.67 20.42 8.65
C PHE A 77 9.81 21.95 8.69
N GLY A 78 8.84 22.71 8.16
CA GLY A 78 8.96 24.15 7.98
C GLY A 78 9.94 24.51 6.86
N ASP A 79 10.53 25.71 6.95
CA ASP A 79 11.62 26.09 6.04
C ASP A 79 12.97 25.46 6.40
N GLU A 80 13.01 24.65 7.46
CA GLU A 80 14.18 23.88 7.83
C GLU A 80 14.50 22.81 6.77
N GLN A 81 15.79 22.48 6.68
CA GLN A 81 16.22 21.36 5.87
C GLN A 81 15.74 20.06 6.50
N VAL A 82 15.55 19.02 5.69
CA VAL A 82 15.20 17.70 6.23
C VAL A 82 16.30 17.28 7.21
N PRO A 83 15.96 16.92 8.46
CA PRO A 83 16.97 16.57 9.46
C PRO A 83 17.86 15.39 9.04
N GLU A 84 19.14 15.43 9.43
CA GLU A 84 20.13 14.40 9.05
C GLU A 84 19.72 12.98 9.49
N HIS A 85 19.12 12.85 10.68
CA HIS A 85 18.65 11.56 11.20
C HIS A 85 17.63 10.86 10.28
N VAL A 86 16.87 11.62 9.49
CA VAL A 86 15.95 11.07 8.50
C VAL A 86 16.69 10.33 7.39
N PHE A 87 17.82 10.87 6.92
CA PHE A 87 18.63 10.22 5.90
C PHE A 87 19.23 8.91 6.43
N HIS A 88 19.70 8.91 7.67
CA HIS A 88 20.16 7.69 8.34
C HIS A 88 19.04 6.66 8.51
N ALA A 89 17.86 7.08 8.95
CA ALA A 89 16.69 6.21 9.10
C ALA A 89 16.25 5.61 7.75
N VAL A 90 16.26 6.40 6.67
CA VAL A 90 15.94 5.93 5.32
C VAL A 90 17.01 4.96 4.79
N ALA A 91 18.29 5.23 5.04
CA ALA A 91 19.38 4.35 4.63
C ALA A 91 19.40 3.02 5.40
N SER A 92 18.92 3.01 6.64
CA SER A 92 18.85 1.80 7.49
C SER A 92 17.57 0.98 7.27
N LEU A 93 16.66 1.40 6.38
CA LEU A 93 15.43 0.66 6.08
C LEU A 93 15.75 -0.74 5.54
N GLN A 94 15.28 -1.75 6.27
CA GLN A 94 15.38 -3.15 5.91
C GLN A 94 14.07 -3.87 6.27
N GLY A 95 13.85 -5.01 5.63
CA GLY A 95 12.71 -5.88 5.91
C GLY A 95 12.27 -6.67 4.67
N PRO A 96 11.56 -7.78 4.87
CA PRO A 96 11.11 -8.64 3.78
C PRO A 96 10.14 -7.92 2.83
N GLY A 97 9.29 -7.03 3.36
CA GLY A 97 8.36 -6.21 2.60
C GLY A 97 8.94 -4.90 2.03
N VAL A 98 10.10 -4.48 2.53
CA VAL A 98 10.68 -3.16 2.23
C VAL A 98 11.72 -3.28 1.13
N ALA A 99 11.57 -2.47 0.07
CA ALA A 99 12.55 -2.42 -1.00
C ALA A 99 13.89 -1.82 -0.51
N PRO A 100 15.04 -2.47 -0.77
CA PRO A 100 16.33 -1.98 -0.32
C PRO A 100 16.68 -0.64 -0.98
N VAL A 101 17.06 0.32 -0.16
CA VAL A 101 17.40 1.68 -0.60
C VAL A 101 18.84 1.70 -1.10
N LEU A 102 19.07 2.27 -2.29
CA LEU A 102 20.40 2.53 -2.82
C LEU A 102 20.88 3.93 -2.41
N ARG A 103 20.00 4.92 -2.55
CA ARG A 103 20.35 6.32 -2.32
C ARG A 103 19.10 7.12 -1.96
N CYS A 104 19.24 8.03 -1.01
CA CYS A 104 18.29 9.11 -0.76
C CYS A 104 19.05 10.44 -0.83
N ALA A 105 18.56 11.41 -1.59
CA ALA A 105 19.25 12.68 -1.77
C ALA A 105 18.29 13.87 -1.87
N PRO A 106 18.66 15.04 -1.32
CA PRO A 106 17.92 16.27 -1.55
C PRO A 106 18.14 16.80 -2.97
N THR A 107 17.09 17.37 -3.54
CA THR A 107 17.07 18.01 -4.86
C THR A 107 16.17 19.25 -4.80
N PRO A 108 16.21 20.13 -5.81
CA PRO A 108 15.26 21.25 -5.88
C PRO A 108 13.79 20.81 -5.86
N ALA A 109 13.48 19.61 -6.37
CA ALA A 109 12.12 19.05 -6.38
C ALA A 109 11.69 18.46 -5.02
N GLY A 110 12.61 18.28 -4.07
CA GLY A 110 12.39 17.58 -2.80
C GLY A 110 13.39 16.43 -2.60
N LEU A 111 13.03 15.42 -1.82
CA LEU A 111 13.87 14.24 -1.64
C LEU A 111 13.61 13.20 -2.73
N VAL A 112 14.66 12.78 -3.42
CA VAL A 112 14.59 11.67 -4.37
C VAL A 112 15.19 10.42 -3.74
N LEU A 113 14.55 9.29 -4.01
CA LEU A 113 15.02 8.00 -3.54
C LEU A 113 15.16 7.03 -4.69
N GLN A 114 16.31 6.36 -4.74
CA GLN A 114 16.61 5.26 -5.66
C GLN A 114 16.72 3.97 -4.86
N LEU A 115 16.13 2.91 -5.39
CA LEU A 115 16.22 1.58 -4.85
C LEU A 115 17.45 0.85 -5.42
N GLN A 116 17.92 -0.17 -4.71
CA GLN A 116 18.85 -1.16 -5.27
C GLN A 116 18.07 -2.05 -6.25
N ARG A 117 17.82 -1.52 -7.45
CA ARG A 117 16.97 -2.16 -8.47
C ARG A 117 17.33 -3.61 -8.77
N PRO A 118 18.62 -4.00 -8.90
CA PRO A 118 18.98 -5.40 -9.07
C PRO A 118 18.50 -6.28 -7.91
N ALA A 119 18.69 -5.83 -6.65
CA ALA A 119 18.25 -6.58 -5.48
C ALA A 119 16.72 -6.68 -5.38
N VAL A 120 16.01 -5.59 -5.68
CA VAL A 120 14.53 -5.58 -5.76
C VAL A 120 14.06 -6.59 -6.80
N PHE A 121 14.65 -6.54 -8.00
CA PHE A 121 14.29 -7.42 -9.10
C PHE A 121 14.53 -8.89 -8.74
N GLN A 122 15.67 -9.21 -8.12
CA GLN A 122 15.97 -10.57 -7.65
C GLN A 122 14.95 -11.05 -6.61
N ARG A 123 14.56 -10.21 -5.64
CA ARG A 123 13.52 -10.57 -4.66
C ARG A 123 12.16 -10.83 -5.32
N VAL A 124 11.79 -10.00 -6.30
CA VAL A 124 10.53 -10.18 -7.05
C VAL A 124 10.56 -11.48 -7.84
N LEU A 125 11.65 -11.73 -8.58
CA LEU A 125 11.83 -12.98 -9.34
C LEU A 125 11.82 -14.21 -8.45
N GLY A 126 12.46 -14.16 -7.28
CA GLY A 126 12.45 -15.27 -6.31
C GLY A 126 11.09 -15.52 -5.66
N SER A 127 10.12 -14.63 -5.83
CA SER A 127 8.81 -14.71 -5.20
C SER A 127 7.63 -14.50 -6.16
N VAL A 128 7.83 -14.70 -7.47
CA VAL A 128 6.79 -14.51 -8.52
C VAL A 128 5.49 -15.23 -8.17
N ALA A 129 5.56 -16.46 -7.66
CA ALA A 129 4.37 -17.22 -7.25
C ALA A 129 3.53 -16.49 -6.19
N SER A 130 4.15 -15.72 -5.30
CA SER A 130 3.45 -14.93 -4.27
C SER A 130 2.72 -13.71 -4.86
N TYR A 131 3.19 -13.18 -5.99
CA TYR A 131 2.53 -12.09 -6.71
C TYR A 131 1.43 -12.61 -7.64
N ALA A 132 1.62 -13.82 -8.18
CA ALA A 132 0.62 -14.48 -9.02
C ALA A 132 -0.54 -15.08 -8.21
N LYS A 133 -0.38 -15.25 -6.88
CA LYS A 133 -1.42 -15.80 -6.02
C LYS A 133 -2.63 -14.85 -5.98
N PRO A 134 -3.83 -15.31 -6.38
CA PRO A 134 -5.08 -14.58 -6.19
C PRO A 134 -5.21 -14.09 -4.75
N THR A 135 -5.45 -12.79 -4.57
CA THR A 135 -5.76 -12.25 -3.25
C THR A 135 -7.10 -12.83 -2.82
N ARG A 136 -7.10 -13.69 -1.81
CA ARG A 136 -8.34 -14.25 -1.27
C ARG A 136 -9.19 -13.09 -0.73
N PRO A 137 -10.42 -12.89 -1.22
CA PRO A 137 -11.27 -11.83 -0.70
C PRO A 137 -11.54 -12.08 0.79
N ALA A 138 -11.44 -11.02 1.59
CA ALA A 138 -11.63 -11.07 3.04
C ALA A 138 -13.10 -11.25 3.45
N SER A 139 -14.03 -11.14 2.51
CA SER A 139 -15.49 -11.23 2.67
C SER A 139 -16.12 -11.77 1.37
N PRO A 140 -17.37 -12.27 1.37
CA PRO A 140 -18.09 -12.51 0.12
C PRO A 140 -18.20 -11.19 -0.65
N GLY A 141 -17.38 -11.05 -1.70
CA GLY A 141 -17.27 -9.84 -2.50
C GLY A 141 -18.57 -9.49 -3.22
N PRO A 142 -18.69 -8.25 -3.73
CA PRO A 142 -19.85 -7.83 -4.52
C PRO A 142 -20.03 -8.74 -5.74
N ARG A 143 -21.27 -9.16 -6.00
CA ARG A 143 -21.59 -9.95 -7.19
C ARG A 143 -21.49 -9.05 -8.43
N VAL A 144 -20.47 -9.25 -9.25
CA VAL A 144 -20.30 -8.51 -10.52
C VAL A 144 -20.98 -9.26 -11.65
N VAL A 145 -21.90 -8.60 -12.34
CA VAL A 145 -22.54 -9.12 -13.56
C VAL A 145 -21.90 -8.44 -14.77
N LEU A 146 -21.19 -9.21 -15.59
CA LEU A 146 -20.66 -8.73 -16.86
C LEU A 146 -21.71 -8.87 -17.96
N HIS A 147 -22.29 -7.75 -18.38
CA HIS A 147 -23.27 -7.73 -19.45
C HIS A 147 -22.59 -7.75 -20.82
N CYS A 148 -22.67 -8.89 -21.53
CA CYS A 148 -22.16 -9.03 -22.90
C CYS A 148 -23.28 -9.50 -23.86
N PRO A 149 -23.97 -8.58 -24.55
CA PRO A 149 -25.05 -8.91 -25.48
C PRO A 149 -24.64 -9.83 -26.62
N ALA A 150 -23.37 -9.78 -27.03
CA ALA A 150 -22.82 -10.58 -28.12
C ALA A 150 -22.92 -12.10 -27.85
N LEU A 151 -22.94 -12.51 -26.57
CA LEU A 151 -23.14 -13.92 -26.19
C LEU A 151 -24.55 -14.44 -26.46
N ARG A 152 -25.52 -13.55 -26.75
CA ARG A 152 -26.90 -13.94 -27.09
C ARG A 152 -27.05 -14.29 -28.57
N CYS A 153 -26.06 -13.98 -29.40
CA CYS A 153 -26.06 -14.31 -30.83
C CYS A 153 -25.59 -15.75 -31.05
N SER A 154 -26.05 -16.40 -32.12
CA SER A 154 -25.48 -17.69 -32.53
C SER A 154 -24.00 -17.50 -32.92
N PRO A 155 -23.12 -18.48 -32.62
CA PRO A 155 -21.70 -18.40 -32.96
C PRO A 155 -21.45 -18.08 -34.44
N ASP A 156 -22.28 -18.64 -35.32
CA ASP A 156 -22.17 -18.50 -36.77
C ASP A 156 -22.60 -17.11 -37.30
N ALA A 157 -23.25 -16.30 -36.46
CA ALA A 157 -23.72 -14.96 -36.80
C ALA A 157 -22.86 -13.83 -36.18
N LEU A 158 -21.75 -14.18 -35.52
CA LEU A 158 -20.90 -13.20 -34.84
C LEU A 158 -20.09 -12.36 -35.84
N ARG A 159 -20.26 -11.04 -35.76
CA ARG A 159 -19.35 -10.08 -36.42
C ARG A 159 -18.06 -9.95 -35.62
N LEU A 160 -16.98 -9.53 -36.29
CA LEU A 160 -15.67 -9.30 -35.66
C LEU A 160 -15.73 -8.37 -34.43
N SER A 161 -16.57 -7.33 -34.49
CA SER A 161 -16.79 -6.41 -33.35
C SER A 161 -17.46 -7.09 -32.15
N GLN A 162 -18.34 -8.07 -32.39
CA GLN A 162 -19.00 -8.87 -31.36
C GLN A 162 -18.04 -9.92 -30.78
N LEU A 163 -17.21 -10.56 -31.61
CA LEU A 163 -16.17 -11.46 -31.15
C LEU A 163 -15.18 -10.76 -30.20
N ARG A 164 -14.76 -9.53 -30.53
CA ARG A 164 -13.93 -8.72 -29.64
C ARG A 164 -14.61 -8.47 -28.29
N ALA A 165 -15.90 -8.15 -28.30
CA ALA A 165 -16.66 -7.93 -27.05
C ALA A 165 -16.73 -9.20 -26.19
N VAL A 166 -16.89 -10.38 -26.82
CA VAL A 166 -16.88 -11.68 -26.13
C VAL A 166 -15.52 -11.96 -25.49
N LEU A 167 -14.42 -11.78 -26.23
CA LEU A 167 -13.07 -12.02 -25.71
C LEU A 167 -12.72 -11.10 -24.53
N VAL A 168 -13.08 -9.82 -24.62
CA VAL A 168 -12.88 -8.85 -23.53
C VAL A 168 -13.72 -9.24 -22.31
N ALA A 169 -15.00 -9.58 -22.50
CA ALA A 169 -15.87 -10.00 -21.41
C ALA A 169 -15.36 -11.27 -20.71
N ASP A 170 -14.87 -12.26 -21.46
CA ASP A 170 -14.28 -13.48 -20.89
C ASP A 170 -12.99 -13.18 -20.09
N HIS A 171 -12.09 -12.36 -20.64
CA HIS A 171 -10.87 -11.97 -19.94
C HIS A 171 -11.16 -11.20 -18.64
N LEU A 172 -12.13 -10.28 -18.68
CA LEU A 172 -12.60 -9.57 -17.50
C LEU A 172 -13.23 -10.53 -16.48
N ALA A 173 -14.04 -11.49 -16.93
CA ALA A 173 -14.65 -12.48 -16.04
C ALA A 173 -13.60 -13.32 -15.31
N ARG A 174 -12.55 -13.76 -16.03
CA ARG A 174 -11.42 -14.49 -15.44
C ARG A 174 -10.67 -13.62 -14.44
N THR A 175 -10.37 -12.38 -14.79
CA THR A 175 -9.66 -11.43 -13.91
C THR A 175 -10.46 -11.09 -12.66
N LEU A 176 -11.77 -10.90 -12.76
CA LEU A 176 -12.62 -10.63 -11.60
C LEU A 176 -12.68 -11.84 -10.68
N ARG A 177 -12.85 -13.05 -11.22
CA ARG A 177 -12.84 -14.29 -10.41
C ARG A 177 -11.51 -14.51 -9.68
N THR A 178 -10.39 -14.10 -10.25
CA THR A 178 -9.08 -14.18 -9.56
C THR A 178 -8.88 -13.07 -8.53
N GLN A 179 -9.71 -12.03 -8.52
CA GLN A 179 -9.65 -10.94 -7.54
C GLN A 179 -10.65 -11.11 -6.38
N GLY A 180 -11.61 -12.02 -6.51
CA GLY A 180 -12.62 -12.31 -5.48
C GLY A 180 -13.89 -11.48 -5.63
#